data_AF-A0A1L6J7X2-F1
#
_entry.id   AF-A0A1L6J7X2-F1
#
_cell.length_a   1.000
_cell.length_b   1.000
_cell.length_c   1.000
_cell.angle_alpha   90.00
_cell.angle_beta   90.00
_cell.angle_gamma   90.00
#
_symmetry.space_group_name_H-M   'P 1'
#
loop_
_entity.id
_entity.type
_entity.pdbx_description
1 polymer ?
#
loop_
_entity_poly.entity_id
_entity_poly.type
_entity_poly.pdbx_seq_one_letter_code
_entity_poly.pdbx_strand_id
1 'polypeptide(L)'
;MRTALTAAALAFAAPAIAQTAPATAAAADPARLAAAEKAVASLVPEGIYMKMMRNQFPRMMDAMMAQMMGQTPNEMGMPEAGADGDKPMRETAAKADPHFEERMRIMTRVMGEEMGTVFEKIEPRVRTGLSRAFARKFTIEQLDAQNAFFATPAGKAFANEYLTTFMDPEVMQEMMAAMPEMMKAMPAIMAKVEKATAHLPAPPEPKGAQ
;
A
#
# COMPACT_ATOMS: atom_id res chain seq x y z
N MET A 1 -8.86 42.92 -78.50
CA MET A 1 -10.08 43.09 -77.66
C MET A 1 -10.84 41.77 -77.76
N ARG A 2 -11.07 40.95 -76.73
CA ARG A 2 -11.18 41.14 -75.29
C ARG A 2 -10.61 39.90 -74.57
N THR A 3 -9.90 40.14 -73.49
CA THR A 3 -9.46 39.19 -72.47
C THR A 3 -10.67 38.68 -71.67
N ALA A 4 -10.68 37.38 -71.33
CA ALA A 4 -11.55 36.82 -70.30
C ALA A 4 -10.66 36.05 -69.31
N LEU A 5 -10.53 36.58 -68.09
CA LEU A 5 -9.88 35.95 -66.95
C LEU A 5 -10.77 34.82 -66.41
N THR A 6 -10.22 33.62 -66.27
CA THR A 6 -10.80 32.54 -65.46
C THR A 6 -10.09 32.50 -64.12
N ALA A 7 -10.81 32.79 -63.05
CA ALA A 7 -10.33 32.74 -61.66
C ALA A 7 -10.32 31.28 -61.16
N ALA A 8 -9.17 30.81 -60.67
CA ALA A 8 -9.02 29.53 -60.00
C ALA A 8 -9.33 29.70 -58.49
N ALA A 9 -10.37 29.02 -58.01
CA ALA A 9 -10.69 28.91 -56.60
C ALA A 9 -9.87 27.78 -55.96
N LEU A 10 -8.97 28.14 -55.03
CA LEU A 10 -8.23 27.20 -54.19
C LEU A 10 -9.14 26.61 -53.11
N ALA A 11 -9.36 25.30 -53.17
CA ALA A 11 -10.02 24.55 -52.10
C ALA A 11 -9.05 24.38 -50.92
N PHE A 12 -9.45 24.87 -49.75
CA PHE A 12 -8.78 24.62 -48.48
C PHE A 12 -8.91 23.13 -48.10
N ALA A 13 -7.78 22.44 -47.95
CA ALA A 13 -7.74 21.13 -47.30
C ALA A 13 -7.70 21.33 -45.78
N ALA A 14 -8.79 20.99 -45.09
CA ALA A 14 -8.81 20.93 -43.63
C ALA A 14 -8.11 19.65 -43.15
N PRO A 15 -7.20 19.69 -42.16
CA PRO A 15 -6.64 18.48 -41.59
C PRO A 15 -7.72 17.78 -40.77
N ALA A 16 -8.09 16.57 -41.19
CA ALA A 16 -8.89 15.66 -40.38
C ALA A 16 -8.06 15.27 -39.15
N ILE A 17 -8.36 15.88 -38.00
CA ILE A 17 -7.89 15.40 -36.70
C ILE A 17 -8.58 14.06 -36.48
N ALA A 18 -7.86 12.97 -36.70
CA ALA A 18 -8.29 11.64 -36.31
C ALA A 18 -8.48 11.63 -34.79
N GLN A 19 -9.74 11.67 -34.34
CA GLN A 19 -10.11 11.39 -32.96
C GLN A 19 -9.85 9.90 -32.72
N THR A 20 -8.67 9.57 -32.20
CA THR A 20 -8.41 8.26 -31.60
C THR A 20 -9.35 8.13 -30.40
N ALA A 21 -10.41 7.33 -30.54
CA ALA A 21 -11.23 6.92 -29.42
C ALA A 21 -10.31 6.37 -28.31
N PRO A 22 -10.60 6.60 -27.01
CA PRO A 22 -9.78 6.07 -25.93
C PRO A 22 -9.68 4.57 -26.12
N ALA A 23 -8.46 4.07 -26.33
CA ALA A 23 -8.22 2.65 -26.51
C ALA A 23 -8.79 1.93 -25.28
N THR A 24 -9.88 1.20 -25.47
CA THR A 24 -10.29 0.12 -24.58
C THR A 24 -9.04 -0.71 -24.35
N ALA A 25 -8.58 -0.79 -23.11
CA ALA A 25 -7.32 -1.43 -22.77
C ALA A 25 -7.29 -2.84 -23.37
N ALA A 26 -6.56 -3.00 -24.48
CA ALA A 26 -6.48 -4.26 -25.18
C ALA A 26 -5.98 -5.32 -24.19
N ALA A 27 -6.63 -6.49 -24.20
CA ALA A 27 -6.16 -7.63 -23.41
C ALA A 27 -4.66 -7.81 -23.70
N ALA A 28 -3.86 -7.93 -22.64
CA ALA A 28 -2.42 -8.01 -22.83
C ALA A 28 -2.07 -9.24 -23.69
N ASP A 29 -1.17 -9.05 -24.66
CA ASP A 29 -0.59 -10.12 -25.47
C ASP A 29 -0.21 -11.33 -24.58
N PRO A 30 -0.63 -12.57 -24.92
CA PRO A 30 -0.29 -13.77 -24.18
C PRO A 30 1.20 -13.91 -23.85
N ALA A 31 2.10 -13.48 -24.75
CA ALA A 31 3.54 -13.54 -24.50
C ALA A 31 3.96 -12.60 -23.36
N ARG A 32 3.42 -11.36 -23.32
CA ARG A 32 3.64 -10.44 -22.19
C ARG A 32 3.05 -10.96 -20.90
N LEU A 33 1.88 -11.61 -20.96
CA LEU A 33 1.27 -12.16 -19.76
C LEU A 33 2.16 -13.25 -19.14
N ALA A 34 2.67 -14.17 -19.95
CA ALA A 34 3.59 -15.21 -19.48
C ALA A 34 4.90 -14.62 -18.90
N ALA A 35 5.48 -13.62 -19.55
CA ALA A 35 6.68 -12.94 -19.02
C ALA A 35 6.40 -12.20 -17.70
N ALA A 36 5.21 -11.60 -17.56
CA ALA A 36 4.76 -10.93 -16.35
C ALA A 36 4.51 -11.91 -15.19
N GLU A 37 3.93 -13.07 -15.48
CA GLU A 37 3.73 -14.14 -14.48
C GLU A 37 5.06 -14.60 -13.89
N LYS A 38 6.10 -14.74 -14.72
CA LYS A 38 7.45 -15.08 -14.27
C LYS A 38 8.07 -13.99 -13.38
N ALA A 39 7.92 -12.72 -13.75
CA ALA A 39 8.43 -11.60 -12.97
C ALA A 39 7.72 -11.52 -11.61
N VAL A 40 6.39 -11.63 -11.61
CA VAL A 40 5.58 -11.62 -10.38
C VAL A 40 5.88 -12.82 -9.50
N ALA A 41 6.13 -14.01 -10.06
CA ALA A 41 6.52 -15.18 -9.27
C ALA A 41 7.86 -15.00 -8.53
N SER A 42 8.72 -14.10 -9.02
CA SER A 42 9.97 -13.75 -8.33
C SER A 42 9.73 -12.80 -7.16
N LEU A 43 8.82 -11.82 -7.31
CA LEU A 43 8.51 -10.81 -6.29
C LEU A 43 7.50 -11.30 -5.24
N VAL A 44 6.58 -12.17 -5.64
CA VAL A 44 5.57 -12.80 -4.79
C VAL A 44 5.77 -14.32 -4.90
N PRO A 45 6.79 -14.90 -4.24
CA PRO A 45 6.95 -16.35 -4.18
C PRO A 45 5.75 -17.03 -3.52
N GLU A 46 5.58 -18.33 -3.79
CA GLU A 46 4.47 -19.07 -3.20
C GLU A 46 4.55 -19.09 -1.67
N GLY A 47 3.45 -18.76 -1.01
CA GLY A 47 3.33 -18.75 0.44
C GLY A 47 4.06 -17.59 1.13
N ILE A 48 4.53 -16.58 0.38
CA ILE A 48 5.24 -15.43 0.96
C ILE A 48 4.37 -14.71 2.00
N TYR A 49 3.07 -14.54 1.72
CA TYR A 49 2.17 -13.86 2.65
C TYR A 49 1.91 -14.69 3.90
N MET A 50 1.79 -16.01 3.78
CA MET A 50 1.67 -16.90 4.93
C MET A 50 2.93 -16.82 5.80
N LYS A 51 4.11 -16.86 5.19
CA LYS A 51 5.40 -16.75 5.90
C LYS A 51 5.51 -15.42 6.63
N MET A 52 5.11 -14.33 5.98
CA MET A 52 5.10 -12.98 6.53
C MET A 52 4.16 -12.88 7.75
N MET A 53 2.93 -13.35 7.63
CA MET A 53 1.94 -13.33 8.72
C MET A 53 2.28 -14.28 9.87
N ARG A 54 2.88 -15.44 9.59
CA ARG A 54 3.21 -16.41 10.63
C ARG A 54 4.50 -16.07 11.38
N ASN A 55 5.51 -15.54 10.69
CA ASN A 55 6.86 -15.42 11.26
C ASN A 55 7.28 -13.97 11.54
N GLN A 56 6.91 -13.03 10.68
CA GLN A 56 7.34 -11.63 10.80
C GLN A 56 6.35 -10.80 11.59
N PHE A 57 5.05 -10.95 11.32
CA PHE A 57 4.01 -10.19 12.02
C PHE A 57 4.05 -10.37 13.55
N PRO A 58 4.20 -11.58 14.13
CA PRO A 58 4.25 -11.71 15.58
C PRO A 58 5.46 -11.02 16.20
N ARG A 59 6.63 -11.13 15.58
CA ARG A 59 7.85 -10.46 16.06
C ARG A 59 7.72 -8.95 16.02
N MET A 60 7.12 -8.43 14.95
CA MET A 60 6.86 -7.00 14.80
C MET A 60 5.90 -6.50 15.87
N MET A 61 4.79 -7.21 16.10
CA MET A 61 3.83 -6.87 17.16
C MET A 61 4.44 -6.99 18.56
N ASP A 62 5.25 -8.01 18.82
CA ASP A 62 5.96 -8.17 20.09
C ASP A 62 6.91 -6.98 20.34
N ALA A 63 7.65 -6.53 19.32
CA ALA A 63 8.54 -5.37 19.43
C ALA A 63 7.77 -4.07 19.68
N MET A 64 6.66 -3.86 18.96
CA MET A 64 5.79 -2.69 19.13
C MET A 64 5.15 -2.67 20.53
N MET A 65 4.65 -3.81 21.00
CA MET A 65 4.10 -3.95 22.34
C MET A 65 5.17 -3.71 23.40
N ALA A 66 6.37 -4.28 23.25
CA ALA A 66 7.46 -4.05 24.19
C ALA A 66 7.83 -2.56 24.29
N GLN A 67 7.85 -1.84 23.16
CA GLN A 67 8.08 -0.41 23.13
C GLN A 67 6.95 0.36 23.83
N MET A 68 5.70 0.12 23.47
CA MET A 68 4.53 0.80 24.06
C MET A 68 4.42 0.54 25.56
N MET A 69 4.63 -0.70 26.00
CA MET A 69 4.54 -1.08 27.40
C MET A 69 5.68 -0.50 28.25
N GLY A 70 6.80 -0.13 27.61
CA GLY A 70 7.90 0.58 28.25
C GLY A 70 7.67 2.09 28.40
N GLN A 71 6.72 2.66 27.64
CA GLN A 71 6.39 4.08 27.70
C GLN A 71 5.39 4.39 28.82
N THR A 72 5.40 5.64 29.26
CA THR A 72 4.38 6.18 30.17
C THR A 72 3.20 6.80 29.38
N PRO A 73 1.99 6.87 29.94
CA PRO A 73 0.89 7.59 29.32
C PRO A 73 1.25 9.03 28.92
N ASN A 74 2.05 9.72 29.71
CA ASN A 74 2.50 11.09 29.42
C ASN A 74 3.42 11.15 28.18
N GLU A 75 4.35 10.19 28.04
CA GLU A 75 5.22 10.07 26.85
C GLU A 75 4.44 9.75 25.57
N MET A 76 3.32 9.04 25.70
CA MET A 76 2.40 8.75 24.59
C MET A 76 1.42 9.88 24.29
N GLY A 77 1.50 11.02 24.99
CA GLY A 77 0.61 12.16 24.77
C GLY A 77 -0.80 11.98 25.34
N MET A 78 -0.96 11.15 26.39
CA MET A 78 -2.21 10.93 27.13
C MET A 78 -2.16 11.60 28.53
N PRO A 79 -2.27 12.94 28.62
CA PRO A 79 -2.08 13.69 29.87
C PRO A 79 -3.19 13.48 30.91
N GLU A 80 -4.32 12.86 30.54
CA GLU A 80 -5.47 12.59 31.41
C GLU A 80 -5.25 11.39 32.36
N ALA A 81 -4.09 10.72 32.30
CA ALA A 81 -3.83 9.47 33.02
C ALA A 81 -3.65 9.60 34.55
N GLY A 82 -3.70 10.83 35.10
CA GLY A 82 -3.65 11.06 36.54
C GLY A 82 -2.37 10.52 37.21
N ALA A 83 -2.49 9.97 38.42
CA ALA A 83 -1.36 9.49 39.23
C ALA A 83 -0.59 8.28 38.63
N ASP A 84 -1.12 7.66 37.58
CA ASP A 84 -0.46 6.58 36.85
C ASP A 84 0.19 7.06 35.54
N GLY A 85 0.08 8.36 35.22
CA GLY A 85 0.60 8.96 33.99
C GLY A 85 2.13 8.91 33.83
N ASP A 86 2.86 8.78 34.94
CA ASP A 86 4.33 8.66 34.95
C ASP A 86 4.82 7.22 35.17
N LYS A 87 3.91 6.26 35.33
CA LYS A 87 4.28 4.85 35.48
C LYS A 87 4.36 4.19 34.11
N PRO A 88 5.32 3.29 33.88
CA PRO A 88 5.32 2.48 32.68
C PRO A 88 4.01 1.70 32.56
N MET A 89 3.45 1.66 31.35
CA MET A 89 2.20 0.92 31.07
C MET A 89 2.28 -0.56 31.46
N ARG A 90 3.48 -1.15 31.43
CA ARG A 90 3.73 -2.51 31.94
C ARG A 90 3.35 -2.70 33.40
N GLU A 91 3.60 -1.71 34.26
CA GLU A 91 3.29 -1.83 35.69
C GLU A 91 1.79 -1.77 35.95
N THR A 92 1.06 -0.92 35.24
CA THR A 92 -0.40 -0.81 35.37
C THR A 92 -1.08 -2.04 34.79
N ALA A 93 -0.63 -2.55 33.64
CA ALA A 93 -1.16 -3.78 33.03
C ALA A 93 -0.92 -5.01 33.91
N ALA A 94 0.28 -5.18 34.48
CA ALA A 94 0.60 -6.33 35.33
C ALA A 94 -0.23 -6.37 36.63
N LYS A 95 -0.60 -5.20 37.18
CA LYS A 95 -1.49 -5.10 38.34
C LYS A 95 -2.92 -5.52 38.03
N ALA A 96 -3.42 -5.16 36.85
CA ALA A 96 -4.75 -5.55 36.40
C ALA A 96 -4.80 -7.02 35.99
N ASP A 97 -3.70 -7.52 35.43
CA ASP A 97 -3.60 -8.85 34.85
C ASP A 97 -2.15 -9.40 34.90
N PRO A 98 -1.85 -10.33 35.83
CA PRO A 98 -0.53 -10.96 35.92
C PRO A 98 -0.12 -11.74 34.66
N HIS A 99 -1.06 -12.13 33.80
CA HIS A 99 -0.83 -12.89 32.58
C HIS A 99 -1.00 -12.04 31.31
N PHE A 100 -1.03 -10.72 31.42
CA PHE A 100 -1.30 -9.81 30.30
C PHE A 100 -0.35 -10.06 29.12
N GLU A 101 0.96 -10.09 29.37
CA GLU A 101 1.95 -10.30 28.31
C GLU A 101 1.83 -11.67 27.65
N GLU A 102 1.53 -12.71 28.42
CA GLU A 102 1.31 -14.07 27.90
C GLU A 102 0.08 -14.11 27.00
N ARG A 103 -1.03 -13.49 27.44
CA ARG A 103 -2.25 -13.38 26.64
C ARG A 103 -2.02 -12.60 25.35
N MET A 104 -1.31 -11.48 25.41
CA MET A 104 -0.97 -10.69 24.23
C MET A 104 -0.12 -11.49 23.24
N ARG A 105 0.91 -12.21 23.71
CA ARG A 105 1.73 -13.08 22.86
C ARG A 105 0.91 -14.18 22.19
N ILE A 106 0.02 -14.83 22.94
CA ILE A 106 -0.87 -15.87 22.40
C ILE A 106 -1.82 -15.28 21.36
N MET A 107 -2.45 -14.15 21.67
CA MET A 107 -3.37 -13.45 20.76
C MET A 107 -2.67 -13.09 19.45
N THR A 108 -1.50 -12.46 19.53
CA THR A 108 -0.69 -12.08 18.35
C THR A 108 -0.31 -13.29 17.51
N ARG A 109 0.15 -14.38 18.15
CA ARG A 109 0.51 -15.61 17.44
C ARG A 109 -0.69 -16.22 16.71
N VAL A 110 -1.81 -16.41 17.42
CA VAL A 110 -3.04 -16.99 16.85
C VAL A 110 -3.55 -16.11 15.71
N MET A 111 -3.56 -14.79 15.88
CA MET A 111 -3.96 -13.86 14.83
C MET A 111 -3.08 -13.98 13.58
N GLY A 112 -1.76 -14.07 13.73
CA GLY A 112 -0.83 -14.28 12.61
C GLY A 112 -1.05 -15.61 11.89
N GLU A 113 -1.32 -16.69 12.64
CA GLU A 113 -1.64 -18.01 12.09
C GLU A 113 -2.96 -18.00 11.28
N GLU A 114 -4.03 -17.46 11.85
CA GLU A 114 -5.35 -17.38 11.22
C GLU A 114 -5.34 -16.46 9.99
N MET A 115 -4.70 -15.28 10.11
CA MET A 115 -4.52 -14.39 8.97
C MET A 115 -3.68 -15.03 7.87
N GLY A 116 -2.61 -15.76 8.23
CA GLY A 116 -1.80 -16.51 7.27
C GLY A 116 -2.63 -17.48 6.43
N THR A 117 -3.55 -18.20 7.07
CA THR A 117 -4.48 -19.13 6.39
C THR A 117 -5.44 -18.41 5.43
N VAL A 118 -5.88 -17.21 5.79
CA VAL A 118 -6.71 -16.38 4.90
C VAL A 118 -5.90 -15.91 3.69
N PHE A 119 -4.67 -15.43 3.91
CA PHE A 119 -3.80 -14.95 2.85
C PHE A 119 -3.37 -16.05 1.88
N GLU A 120 -3.12 -17.27 2.37
CA GLU A 120 -2.82 -18.44 1.53
C GLU A 120 -3.92 -18.67 0.47
N LYS A 121 -5.20 -18.52 0.84
CA LYS A 121 -6.33 -18.67 -0.08
C LYS A 121 -6.44 -17.55 -1.11
N ILE A 122 -5.98 -16.36 -0.76
CA ILE A 122 -6.13 -15.14 -1.57
C ILE A 122 -4.92 -14.93 -2.49
N GLU A 123 -3.74 -15.42 -2.08
CA GLU A 123 -2.47 -15.23 -2.78
C GLU A 123 -2.54 -15.60 -4.27
N PRO A 124 -3.11 -16.73 -4.70
CA PRO A 124 -3.19 -17.06 -6.13
C PRO A 124 -3.92 -15.98 -6.93
N ARG A 125 -5.02 -15.42 -6.38
CA ARG A 125 -5.79 -14.34 -7.03
C ARG A 125 -4.99 -13.04 -7.09
N VAL A 126 -4.24 -12.72 -6.03
CA VAL A 126 -3.35 -11.56 -6.01
C VAL A 126 -2.28 -11.68 -7.08
N ARG A 127 -1.62 -12.85 -7.18
CA ARG A 127 -0.61 -13.13 -8.21
C ARG A 127 -1.18 -13.00 -9.63
N THR A 128 -2.38 -13.53 -9.87
CA THR A 128 -3.07 -13.35 -11.16
C THR A 128 -3.34 -11.86 -11.44
N GLY A 129 -3.84 -11.11 -10.45
CA GLY A 129 -4.11 -9.68 -10.59
C GLY A 129 -2.86 -8.86 -10.89
N LEU A 130 -1.77 -9.12 -10.15
CA LEU A 130 -0.47 -8.50 -10.34
C LEU A 130 0.12 -8.82 -11.71
N SER A 131 0.06 -10.09 -12.15
CA SER A 131 0.60 -10.51 -13.45
C SER A 131 -0.11 -9.78 -14.59
N ARG A 132 -1.44 -9.67 -14.52
CA ARG A 132 -2.22 -8.88 -15.50
C ARG A 132 -1.88 -7.40 -15.45
N ALA A 133 -1.62 -6.84 -14.27
CA ALA A 133 -1.21 -5.45 -14.13
C ALA A 133 0.18 -5.21 -14.73
N PHE A 134 1.14 -6.10 -14.46
CA PHE A 134 2.50 -6.06 -15.03
C PHE A 134 2.45 -6.17 -16.55
N ALA A 135 1.68 -7.11 -17.10
CA ALA A 135 1.52 -7.29 -18.54
C ALA A 135 0.89 -6.08 -19.26
N ARG A 136 0.17 -5.21 -18.54
CA ARG A 136 -0.35 -3.93 -19.07
C ARG A 136 0.66 -2.78 -18.93
N LYS A 137 1.43 -2.77 -17.84
CA LYS A 137 2.32 -1.67 -17.47
C LYS A 137 3.70 -1.76 -18.14
N PHE A 138 4.18 -2.96 -18.45
CA PHE A 138 5.52 -3.19 -18.97
C PHE A 138 5.48 -3.79 -20.37
N THR A 139 6.48 -3.46 -21.19
CA THR A 139 6.69 -4.12 -22.49
C THR A 139 7.30 -5.50 -22.31
N ILE A 140 7.31 -6.32 -23.36
CA ILE A 140 7.92 -7.65 -23.30
C ILE A 140 9.41 -7.56 -22.99
N GLU A 141 10.12 -6.60 -23.59
CA GLU A 141 11.56 -6.39 -23.40
C GLU A 141 11.88 -5.99 -21.95
N GLN A 142 11.03 -5.15 -21.34
CA GLN A 142 11.17 -4.76 -19.94
C GLN A 142 10.92 -5.92 -18.97
N LEU A 143 9.94 -6.78 -19.28
CA LEU A 143 9.67 -7.97 -18.49
C LEU A 143 10.79 -8.98 -18.62
N ASP A 144 11.34 -9.17 -19.81
CA ASP A 144 12.48 -10.06 -20.05
C ASP A 144 13.75 -9.57 -19.35
N ALA A 145 14.02 -8.26 -19.38
CA ALA A 145 15.13 -7.66 -18.63
C ALA A 145 14.96 -7.85 -17.11
N GLN A 146 13.76 -7.64 -16.57
CA GLN A 146 13.46 -7.92 -15.16
C GLN A 146 13.67 -9.39 -14.82
N ASN A 147 13.17 -10.30 -15.66
CA ASN A 147 13.33 -11.74 -15.48
C ASN A 147 14.81 -12.17 -15.54
N ALA A 148 15.60 -11.58 -16.43
CA ALA A 148 17.04 -11.81 -16.51
C ALA A 148 17.75 -11.33 -15.24
N PHE A 149 17.40 -10.15 -14.73
CA PHE A 149 17.92 -9.63 -13.47
C PHE A 149 17.55 -10.54 -12.28
N PHE A 150 16.28 -10.90 -12.12
CA PHE A 150 15.82 -11.79 -11.04
C PHE A 150 16.42 -13.19 -11.11
N ALA A 151 16.95 -13.62 -12.25
CA ALA A 151 17.67 -14.88 -12.34
C ALA A 151 19.10 -14.81 -11.74
N THR A 152 19.68 -13.62 -11.61
CA THR A 152 21.00 -13.42 -10.99
C THR A 152 20.95 -13.63 -9.48
N PRO A 153 22.08 -13.95 -8.80
CA PRO A 153 22.11 -14.06 -7.34
C PRO A 153 21.63 -12.79 -6.63
N ALA A 154 22.05 -11.62 -7.10
CA ALA A 154 21.63 -10.33 -6.54
C ALA A 154 20.14 -10.07 -6.77
N GLY A 155 19.61 -10.38 -7.95
CA GLY A 155 18.20 -10.20 -8.26
C GLY A 155 17.28 -11.12 -7.45
N LYS A 156 17.71 -12.37 -7.18
CA LYS A 156 16.99 -13.28 -6.27
C LYS A 156 16.97 -12.73 -4.85
N ALA A 157 18.10 -12.25 -4.35
CA ALA A 157 18.17 -11.64 -3.02
C ALA A 157 17.24 -10.42 -2.92
N PHE A 158 17.32 -9.51 -3.90
CA PHE A 158 16.44 -8.34 -3.97
C PHE A 158 14.96 -8.74 -3.99
N ALA A 159 14.55 -9.65 -4.87
CA ALA A 159 13.14 -10.02 -5.04
C ALA A 159 12.56 -10.70 -3.79
N ASN A 160 13.35 -11.53 -3.10
CA ASN A 160 12.95 -12.18 -1.85
C ASN A 160 12.75 -11.21 -0.69
N GLU A 161 13.53 -10.12 -0.65
CA GLU A 161 13.48 -9.12 0.43
C GLU A 161 12.50 -7.98 0.14
N TYR A 162 12.22 -7.68 -1.13
CA TYR A 162 11.52 -6.47 -1.54
C TYR A 162 10.18 -6.23 -0.82
N LEU A 163 9.35 -7.26 -0.69
CA LEU A 163 8.07 -7.14 0.01
C LEU A 163 8.25 -6.99 1.52
N THR A 164 9.23 -7.69 2.09
CA THR A 164 9.45 -7.71 3.54
C THR A 164 10.18 -6.49 4.05
N THR A 165 10.92 -5.77 3.19
CA THR A 165 11.57 -4.49 3.54
C THR A 165 10.56 -3.45 4.06
N PHE A 166 9.33 -3.43 3.56
CA PHE A 166 8.30 -2.52 4.07
C PHE A 166 7.78 -2.87 5.46
N MET A 167 8.07 -4.08 5.93
CA MET A 167 7.80 -4.53 7.30
C MET A 167 9.09 -4.60 8.14
N ASP A 168 10.18 -4.02 7.64
CA ASP A 168 11.42 -3.94 8.38
C ASP A 168 11.24 -3.06 9.62
N PRO A 169 11.77 -3.46 10.79
CA PRO A 169 11.66 -2.69 12.02
C PRO A 169 12.19 -1.25 11.90
N GLU A 170 13.27 -1.02 11.15
CA GLU A 170 13.84 0.32 10.98
C GLU A 170 12.90 1.22 10.17
N VAL A 171 12.33 0.69 9.08
CA VAL A 171 11.34 1.42 8.26
C VAL A 171 10.11 1.76 9.07
N MET A 172 9.61 0.81 9.86
CA MET A 172 8.45 1.02 10.72
C MET A 172 8.72 2.03 11.83
N GLN A 173 9.91 2.01 12.43
CA GLN A 173 10.30 2.97 13.46
C GLN A 173 10.31 4.40 12.93
N GLU A 174 10.90 4.63 11.75
CA GLU A 174 10.90 5.95 11.11
C GLU A 174 9.47 6.42 10.79
N MET A 175 8.60 5.52 10.31
CA MET A 175 7.20 5.85 10.07
C MET A 175 6.47 6.23 11.38
N MET A 176 6.73 5.51 12.47
CA MET A 176 6.17 5.81 13.79
C MET A 176 6.69 7.15 14.33
N ALA A 177 7.96 7.46 14.12
CA ALA A 177 8.57 8.74 14.49
C ALA A 177 7.97 9.93 13.72
N ALA A 178 7.43 9.71 12.52
CA ALA A 178 6.75 10.73 11.72
C ALA A 178 5.29 11.01 12.16
N MET A 179 4.67 10.14 12.98
CA MET A 179 3.26 10.32 13.38
C MET A 179 2.96 11.66 14.08
N PRO A 180 3.79 12.18 14.99
CA PRO A 180 3.54 13.47 15.64
C PRO A 180 3.49 14.63 14.64
N GLU A 181 4.32 14.61 13.60
CA GLU A 181 4.30 15.62 12.54
C GLU A 181 3.00 15.53 11.73
N MET A 182 2.56 14.32 11.40
CA MET A 182 1.29 14.09 10.73
C MET A 182 0.11 14.65 11.54
N MET A 183 0.08 14.40 12.85
CA MET A 183 -0.95 14.93 13.76
C MET A 183 -0.93 16.46 13.83
N LYS A 184 0.25 17.09 13.83
CA LYS A 184 0.39 18.55 13.77
C LYS A 184 -0.09 19.14 12.44
N ALA A 185 0.02 18.38 11.34
CA ALA A 185 -0.41 18.83 10.02
C ALA A 185 -1.95 18.71 9.81
N MET A 186 -2.61 17.81 10.54
CA MET A 186 -4.04 17.51 10.36
C MET A 186 -4.97 18.75 10.38
N PRO A 187 -4.85 19.70 11.32
CA PRO A 187 -5.72 20.89 11.33
C PRO A 187 -5.62 21.73 10.05
N ALA A 188 -4.40 21.91 9.54
CA ALA A 188 -4.17 22.66 8.30
C ALA A 188 -4.71 21.92 7.07
N ILE A 189 -4.63 20.58 7.07
CA ILE A 189 -5.24 19.74 6.04
C ILE A 189 -6.77 19.90 6.08
N MET A 190 -7.40 19.82 7.25
CA MET A 190 -8.84 19.99 7.40
C MET A 190 -9.33 21.35 6.92
N ALA A 191 -8.62 22.44 7.24
CA ALA A 191 -8.96 23.77 6.72
C ALA A 191 -8.90 23.85 5.18
N LYS A 192 -7.95 23.14 4.55
CA LYS A 192 -7.87 23.05 3.08
C LYS A 192 -9.04 22.24 2.51
N VAL A 193 -9.44 21.15 3.17
CA VAL A 193 -10.60 20.34 2.78
C VAL A 193 -11.87 21.19 2.86
N GLU A 194 -12.12 21.86 3.98
CA GLU A 194 -13.28 22.75 4.18
C GLU A 194 -13.38 23.79 3.07
N LYS A 195 -12.27 24.48 2.76
CA LYS A 195 -12.22 25.45 1.67
C LYS A 195 -12.52 24.81 0.31
N ALA A 196 -11.98 23.62 0.05
CA ALA A 196 -12.20 22.91 -1.21
C ALA A 196 -13.65 22.42 -1.35
N THR A 197 -14.32 22.07 -0.25
CA THR A 197 -15.70 21.56 -0.24
C THR A 197 -16.77 22.61 0.02
N ALA A 198 -16.40 23.88 0.23
CA ALA A 198 -17.35 24.96 0.56
C ALA A 198 -18.47 25.18 -0.48
N HIS A 199 -18.29 24.69 -1.70
CA HIS A 199 -19.28 24.76 -2.78
C HIS A 199 -20.28 23.58 -2.77
N LEU A 200 -20.03 22.56 -1.94
CA LEU A 200 -20.90 21.39 -1.83
C LEU A 200 -21.98 21.63 -0.75
N PRO A 201 -23.18 21.05 -0.90
CA PRO A 201 -24.19 21.07 0.15
C PRO A 201 -23.68 20.35 1.41
N ALA A 202 -24.26 20.66 2.56
CA ALA A 202 -23.88 20.05 3.83
C ALA A 202 -23.92 18.51 3.75
N PRO A 203 -22.98 17.79 4.39
CA PRO A 203 -23.03 16.34 4.45
C PRO A 203 -24.37 15.87 5.04
N PRO A 204 -24.94 14.77 4.54
CA PRO A 204 -26.14 14.20 5.13
C PRO A 204 -25.88 13.83 6.60
N GLU A 205 -26.85 14.09 7.48
CA GLU A 205 -26.73 13.73 8.89
C GLU A 205 -26.47 12.21 9.05
N PRO A 206 -25.57 11.81 9.97
CA PRO A 206 -25.32 10.41 10.23
C PRO A 206 -26.61 9.75 10.73
N LYS A 207 -27.15 8.79 9.96
CA LYS A 207 -28.28 7.98 10.39
C LYS A 207 -27.87 7.11 11.57
N GLY A 208 -28.19 7.53 12.80
CA GLY A 208 -28.06 6.65 13.97
C GLY A 208 -27.74 7.27 15.33
N ALA A 209 -27.93 8.56 15.56
CA ALA A 209 -27.96 9.10 16.92
C ALA A 209 -29.41 9.12 17.44
N GLN A 210 -29.90 7.96 17.89
CA GLN A 210 -31.03 7.83 18.83
C GLN A 210 -30.60 6.89 19.95
#